data_AF-A0A943INZ1-F1
#
_entry.id   AF-A0A943INZ1-F1
#
_cell.length_a   1.000
_cell.length_b   1.000
_cell.length_c   1.000
_cell.angle_alpha   90.00
_cell.angle_beta   90.00
_cell.angle_gamma   90.00
#
_symmetry.space_group_name_H-M   'P 1'
#
loop_
_entity.id
_entity.type
_entity.pdbx_description
1 polymer ?
#
loop_
_entity_poly.entity_id
_entity_poly.type
_entity_poly.pdbx_seq_one_letter_code
_entity_poly.pdbx_strand_id
1 'polypeptide(L)'
;MKRVITALLAVLLVLSLAACGSGVETKKLAGTWTCTIDVTDRMNVAAEQALGLSAADGAAKMPLQLVLTVAEDGAYTLRYDSDAARTALDAYAAALHPAAVESVYAAAEEQGFSREEYDAAMEKAGITMDDMVAAIFAGVDEEELLSLLTGRSAAITGYCRAEGGQLYLADTAADLTETADCLSYTLSDGTMTWTDAQGELSSQLTEQEQELLRVPLTWTKQEESK
;
A
#
# COMPACT_ATOMS: atom_id res chain seq x y z
N MET A 1 -44.25 -39.87 14.27
CA MET A 1 -44.05 -38.50 13.73
C MET A 1 -43.05 -37.65 14.52
N LYS A 2 -43.00 -37.67 15.86
CA LYS A 2 -42.02 -36.84 16.64
C LYS A 2 -40.54 -37.19 16.44
N ARG A 3 -40.18 -38.49 16.28
CA ARG A 3 -38.78 -38.93 16.13
C ARG A 3 -38.13 -38.61 14.78
N VAL A 4 -38.94 -38.43 13.73
CA VAL A 4 -38.46 -38.09 12.37
C VAL A 4 -38.16 -36.60 12.27
N ILE A 5 -38.97 -35.74 12.91
CA ILE A 5 -38.75 -34.29 12.95
C ILE A 5 -37.48 -33.93 13.73
N THR A 6 -37.23 -34.61 14.86
CA THR A 6 -35.99 -34.39 15.64
C THR A 6 -34.74 -34.84 14.89
N ALA A 7 -34.81 -35.91 14.10
CA ALA A 7 -33.70 -36.36 13.26
C ALA A 7 -33.43 -35.40 12.09
N LEU A 8 -34.48 -34.86 11.45
CA LEU A 8 -34.35 -33.85 10.39
C LEU A 8 -33.78 -32.52 10.91
N LEU A 9 -34.16 -32.09 12.12
CA LEU A 9 -33.60 -30.90 12.76
C LEU A 9 -32.13 -31.08 13.17
N ALA A 10 -31.76 -32.26 13.71
CA ALA A 10 -30.36 -32.57 14.02
C ALA A 10 -29.51 -32.69 12.75
N VAL A 11 -30.03 -33.25 11.66
CA VAL A 11 -29.34 -33.31 10.37
C VAL A 11 -29.21 -31.91 9.74
N LEU A 12 -30.25 -31.07 9.78
CA LEU A 12 -30.15 -29.66 9.35
C LEU A 12 -29.15 -28.85 10.19
N LEU A 13 -29.09 -29.08 11.51
CA LEU A 13 -28.09 -28.46 12.38
C LEU A 13 -26.66 -28.97 12.08
N VAL A 14 -26.49 -30.26 11.80
CA VAL A 14 -25.19 -30.85 11.45
C VAL A 14 -24.75 -30.45 10.04
N LEU A 15 -25.69 -30.23 9.10
CA LEU A 15 -25.38 -29.64 7.79
C LEU A 15 -25.05 -28.15 7.88
N SER A 16 -25.63 -27.40 8.82
CA SER A 16 -25.14 -26.04 9.14
C SER A 16 -23.79 -26.04 9.88
N LEU A 17 -23.39 -27.16 10.50
CA LEU A 17 -22.05 -27.35 11.07
C LEU A 17 -21.01 -27.77 10.01
N ALA A 18 -21.41 -28.29 8.85
CA ALA A 18 -20.48 -28.50 7.73
C ALA A 18 -20.07 -27.17 7.06
N ALA A 19 -20.84 -26.09 7.30
CA ALA A 19 -20.43 -24.71 7.00
C ALA A 19 -19.58 -24.07 8.12
N CYS A 20 -19.24 -24.78 9.21
CA CYS A 20 -18.33 -24.26 10.25
C CYS A 20 -16.84 -24.37 9.89
N GLY A 21 -16.48 -24.83 8.68
CA GLY A 21 -15.10 -24.78 8.19
C GLY A 21 -14.67 -23.37 7.77
N SER A 22 -15.56 -22.63 7.09
CA SER A 22 -15.28 -21.29 6.55
C SER A 22 -15.02 -20.23 7.63
N GLY A 23 -15.67 -20.37 8.79
CA GLY A 23 -15.38 -19.53 9.96
C GLY A 23 -14.03 -19.82 10.61
N VAL A 24 -13.52 -21.05 10.52
CA VAL A 24 -12.24 -21.44 11.15
C VAL A 24 -11.06 -20.91 10.35
N GLU A 25 -11.10 -20.96 9.02
CA GLU A 25 -10.04 -20.40 8.19
C GLU A 25 -10.00 -18.88 8.28
N THR A 26 -11.15 -18.21 8.21
CA THR A 26 -11.25 -16.75 8.37
C THR A 26 -10.69 -16.31 9.73
N LYS A 27 -11.00 -17.04 10.82
CA LYS A 27 -10.44 -16.75 12.15
C LYS A 27 -8.91 -16.85 12.23
N LYS A 28 -8.27 -17.67 11.40
CA LYS A 28 -6.78 -17.74 11.36
C LYS A 28 -6.17 -16.46 10.78
N LEU A 29 -6.95 -15.71 9.98
CA LEU A 29 -6.55 -14.42 9.44
C LEU A 29 -6.63 -13.30 10.48
N ALA A 30 -7.34 -13.49 11.60
CA ALA A 30 -7.46 -12.45 12.62
C ALA A 30 -6.09 -11.98 13.12
N GLY A 31 -5.92 -10.66 13.24
CA GLY A 31 -4.69 -9.98 13.63
C GLY A 31 -4.24 -8.92 12.63
N THR A 32 -3.06 -8.37 12.87
CA THR A 32 -2.45 -7.32 12.04
C THR A 32 -1.39 -7.92 11.12
N TRP A 33 -1.43 -7.51 9.86
CA TRP A 33 -0.56 -7.98 8.80
C TRP A 33 0.07 -6.80 8.08
N THR A 34 1.33 -6.93 7.70
CA THR A 34 2.04 -5.92 6.92
C THR A 34 2.53 -6.47 5.59
N CYS A 35 2.38 -5.68 4.53
CA CYS A 35 2.97 -5.91 3.21
C CYS A 35 3.78 -4.68 2.82
N THR A 36 4.89 -4.85 2.10
CA THR A 36 5.64 -3.71 1.52
C THR A 36 5.51 -3.78 0.01
N ILE A 37 5.10 -2.66 -0.59
CA ILE A 37 5.07 -2.46 -2.03
C ILE A 37 6.13 -1.42 -2.41
N ASP A 38 6.75 -1.57 -3.58
CA ASP A 38 7.74 -0.63 -4.09
C ASP A 38 7.07 0.30 -5.11
N VAL A 39 7.04 1.60 -4.81
CA VAL A 39 6.48 2.62 -5.71
C VAL A 39 7.56 3.55 -6.29
N THR A 40 8.84 3.16 -6.18
CA THR A 40 10.00 3.95 -6.59
C THR A 40 9.90 4.43 -8.03
N ASP A 41 9.56 3.56 -8.98
CA ASP A 41 9.55 3.92 -10.39
C ASP A 41 8.49 4.99 -10.70
N ARG A 42 7.30 4.86 -10.09
CA ARG A 42 6.25 5.87 -10.19
C ARG A 42 6.69 7.19 -9.57
N MET A 43 7.41 7.13 -8.44
CA MET A 43 7.95 8.32 -7.81
C MET A 43 9.01 9.02 -8.64
N ASN A 44 9.89 8.25 -9.29
CA ASN A 44 10.88 8.81 -10.21
C ASN A 44 10.21 9.50 -11.41
N VAL A 45 9.17 8.90 -11.98
CA VAL A 45 8.41 9.54 -13.08
C VAL A 45 7.73 10.82 -12.61
N ALA A 46 7.11 10.82 -11.43
CA ALA A 46 6.47 12.01 -10.88
C ALA A 46 7.48 13.13 -10.56
N ALA A 47 8.64 12.78 -9.99
CA ALA A 47 9.72 13.73 -9.71
C ALA A 47 10.31 14.32 -11.00
N GLU A 48 10.49 13.52 -12.05
CA GLU A 48 10.94 13.99 -13.36
C GLU A 48 9.91 14.94 -13.99
N GLN A 49 8.63 14.60 -13.95
CA GLN A 49 7.57 15.43 -14.52
C GLN A 49 7.34 16.74 -13.76
N ALA A 50 7.38 16.70 -12.42
CA ALA A 50 7.08 17.86 -11.59
C ALA A 50 8.29 18.78 -11.41
N LEU A 51 9.49 18.21 -11.27
CA LEU A 51 10.69 18.93 -10.86
C LEU A 51 11.81 18.89 -11.90
N GLY A 52 11.66 18.11 -12.99
CA GLY A 52 12.76 17.89 -13.95
C GLY A 52 13.93 17.09 -13.36
N LEU A 53 13.73 16.44 -12.21
CA LEU A 53 14.77 15.69 -11.51
C LEU A 53 14.73 14.24 -11.96
N SER A 54 15.78 13.80 -12.65
CA SER A 54 16.00 12.38 -12.91
C SER A 54 16.67 11.73 -11.70
N ALA A 55 16.09 10.64 -11.19
CA ALA A 55 16.74 9.76 -10.22
C ALA A 55 17.83 8.94 -10.93
N ALA A 56 18.91 9.61 -11.36
CA ALA A 56 19.87 9.12 -12.35
C ALA A 56 20.55 7.78 -11.98
N ASP A 57 20.56 7.39 -10.70
CA ASP A 57 21.32 6.23 -10.21
C ASP A 57 20.48 5.20 -9.43
N GLY A 58 19.14 5.32 -9.40
CA GLY A 58 18.28 4.40 -8.66
C GLY A 58 18.51 4.36 -7.14
N ALA A 59 19.24 5.35 -6.61
CA ALA A 59 19.57 5.50 -5.20
C ALA A 59 18.33 5.85 -4.36
N ALA A 60 17.40 6.60 -4.94
CA ALA A 60 16.15 6.94 -4.30
C ALA A 60 15.21 5.72 -4.32
N LYS A 61 14.70 5.35 -3.15
CA LYS A 61 13.75 4.25 -2.96
C LYS A 61 12.52 4.75 -2.21
N MET A 62 11.35 4.32 -2.66
CA MET A 62 10.07 4.67 -2.06
C MET A 62 9.27 3.40 -1.75
N PRO A 63 9.62 2.66 -0.68
CA PRO A 63 8.77 1.58 -0.21
C PRO A 63 7.54 2.15 0.51
N LEU A 64 6.35 1.61 0.22
CA LEU A 64 5.14 1.86 1.00
C LEU A 64 4.76 0.60 1.78
N GLN A 65 4.55 0.75 3.08
CA GLN A 65 4.05 -0.32 3.92
C GLN A 65 2.52 -0.24 4.00
N LEU A 66 1.86 -1.35 3.68
CA LEU A 66 0.43 -1.57 3.87
C LEU A 66 0.20 -2.33 5.17
N VAL A 67 -0.83 -1.94 5.91
CA VAL A 67 -1.27 -2.55 7.15
C VAL A 67 -2.71 -3.03 6.97
N LEU A 68 -2.89 -4.35 7.04
CA LEU A 68 -4.18 -5.01 7.04
C LEU A 68 -4.48 -5.50 8.46
N THR A 69 -5.56 -5.02 9.07
CA THR A 69 -6.07 -5.52 10.35
C THR A 69 -7.35 -6.30 10.09
N VAL A 70 -7.41 -7.55 10.54
CA VAL A 70 -8.59 -8.42 10.41
C VAL A 70 -9.10 -8.78 11.80
N ALA A 71 -10.39 -8.55 12.04
CA ALA A 71 -11.09 -8.95 13.25
C ALA A 71 -11.54 -10.42 13.19
N GLU A 72 -11.89 -11.01 14.34
CA GLU A 72 -12.30 -12.42 14.42
C GLU A 72 -13.58 -12.75 13.63
N ASP A 73 -14.44 -11.76 13.40
CA ASP A 73 -15.65 -11.86 12.59
C ASP A 73 -15.41 -11.66 11.09
N GLY A 74 -14.16 -11.42 10.69
CA GLY A 74 -13.75 -11.17 9.32
C GLY A 74 -13.87 -9.71 8.88
N ALA A 75 -14.33 -8.77 9.72
CA ALA A 75 -14.22 -7.36 9.40
C ALA A 75 -12.75 -6.96 9.26
N TYR A 76 -12.39 -6.20 8.22
CA TYR A 76 -11.02 -5.78 8.00
C TYR A 76 -10.89 -4.28 7.76
N THR A 77 -9.69 -3.78 8.01
CA THR A 77 -9.24 -2.44 7.60
C THR A 77 -7.88 -2.57 6.93
N LEU A 78 -7.75 -2.05 5.72
CA LEU A 78 -6.51 -1.96 4.96
C LEU A 78 -6.14 -0.48 4.81
N ARG A 79 -4.92 -0.12 5.21
CA ARG A 79 -4.38 1.24 5.12
C ARG A 79 -2.90 1.20 4.80
N TYR A 80 -2.33 2.31 4.36
CA TYR A 80 -0.88 2.47 4.42
C TYR A 80 -0.45 2.86 5.84
N ASP A 81 0.79 2.53 6.19
CA ASP A 81 1.45 3.05 7.39
C ASP A 81 1.96 4.46 7.06
N SER A 82 1.26 5.49 7.56
CA SER A 82 1.57 6.89 7.31
C SER A 82 2.95 7.28 7.85
N ASP A 83 3.34 6.78 9.02
CA ASP A 83 4.64 7.11 9.62
C ASP A 83 5.79 6.50 8.81
N ALA A 84 5.61 5.26 8.35
CA ALA A 84 6.56 4.61 7.45
C ALA A 84 6.62 5.30 6.08
N ALA A 85 5.48 5.71 5.53
CA ALA A 85 5.41 6.43 4.26
C ALA A 85 6.13 7.79 4.33
N ARG A 86 5.92 8.56 5.39
CA ARG A 86 6.63 9.82 5.64
C ARG A 86 8.14 9.62 5.73
N THR A 87 8.55 8.61 6.49
CA THR A 87 9.98 8.25 6.63
C THR A 87 10.60 7.88 5.27
N ALA A 88 9.86 7.14 4.44
CA ALA A 88 10.29 6.79 3.09
C ALA A 88 10.39 8.02 2.19
N LEU A 89 9.43 8.96 2.28
CA LEU A 89 9.44 10.19 1.50
C LEU A 89 10.62 11.10 1.86
N ASP A 90 10.90 11.27 3.15
CA ASP A 90 12.05 12.05 3.63
C ASP A 90 13.37 11.44 3.12
N ALA A 91 13.50 10.12 3.18
CA ALA A 91 14.67 9.40 2.65
C ALA A 91 14.79 9.54 1.12
N TYR A 92 13.66 9.49 0.42
CA TYR A 92 13.60 9.68 -1.03
C TYR A 92 14.03 11.10 -1.43
N ALA A 93 13.52 12.13 -0.76
CA ALA A 93 13.91 13.52 -0.97
C ALA A 93 15.41 13.75 -0.68
N ALA A 94 15.92 13.18 0.41
CA ALA A 94 17.35 13.23 0.74
C ALA A 94 18.21 12.57 -0.35
N ALA A 95 17.74 11.46 -0.94
CA ALA A 95 18.44 10.79 -2.04
C ALA A 95 18.43 11.61 -3.34
N LEU A 96 17.38 12.40 -3.59
CA LEU A 96 17.31 13.30 -4.74
C LEU A 96 18.05 14.63 -4.54
N HIS A 97 18.42 14.96 -3.31
CA HIS A 97 19.06 16.23 -2.97
C HIS A 97 20.26 16.59 -3.88
N PRO A 98 21.24 15.69 -4.15
CA PRO A 98 22.38 16.03 -5.01
C PRO A 98 21.97 16.40 -6.44
N ALA A 99 20.98 15.70 -7.00
CA ALA A 99 20.45 15.99 -8.33
C ALA A 99 19.69 17.33 -8.36
N ALA A 100 18.97 17.65 -7.28
CA ALA A 100 18.30 18.93 -7.12
C ALA A 100 19.29 20.10 -7.07
N VAL A 101 20.38 19.97 -6.31
CA VAL A 101 21.46 20.97 -6.26
C VAL A 101 22.04 21.25 -7.65
N GLU A 102 22.40 20.19 -8.38
CA GLU A 102 22.95 20.35 -9.73
C GLU A 102 21.94 20.95 -10.71
N SER A 103 20.65 20.62 -10.58
CA SER A 103 19.58 21.22 -11.37
C SER A 103 19.44 22.73 -11.12
N VAL A 104 19.51 23.17 -9.86
CA VAL A 104 19.47 24.60 -9.51
C VAL A 104 20.66 25.34 -10.11
N TYR A 105 21.87 24.78 -10.02
CA TYR A 105 23.05 25.38 -10.65
C TYR A 105 22.94 25.44 -12.16
N ALA A 106 22.48 24.36 -12.82
CA ALA A 106 22.28 24.35 -14.26
C ALA A 106 21.28 25.45 -14.70
N ALA A 107 20.19 25.62 -13.96
CA ALA A 107 19.21 26.68 -14.23
C ALA A 107 19.77 28.10 -14.02
N ALA A 108 20.70 28.29 -13.07
CA ALA A 108 21.40 29.56 -12.87
C ALA A 108 22.41 29.85 -14.01
N GLU A 109 23.14 28.82 -14.46
CA GLU A 109 24.08 28.90 -15.59
C GLU A 109 23.37 29.25 -16.90
N GLU A 110 22.18 28.69 -17.15
CA GLU A 110 21.32 29.06 -18.28
C GLU A 110 20.89 30.53 -18.26
N GLN A 111 20.75 31.11 -17.07
CA GLN A 111 20.45 32.54 -16.88
C GLN A 111 21.71 33.42 -16.97
N GLY A 112 22.88 32.83 -17.21
CA GLY A 112 24.15 33.53 -17.38
C GLY A 112 24.91 33.80 -16.08
N PHE A 113 24.50 33.20 -14.96
CA PHE A 113 25.24 33.28 -13.70
C PHE A 113 26.22 32.12 -13.60
N SER A 114 27.47 32.39 -13.24
CA SER A 114 28.38 31.34 -12.78
C SER A 114 27.95 30.83 -11.40
N ARG A 115 28.34 29.60 -11.04
CA ARG A 115 28.08 29.04 -9.71
C ARG A 115 28.60 29.95 -8.58
N GLU A 116 29.79 30.54 -8.76
CA GLU A 116 30.38 31.46 -7.78
C GLU A 116 29.55 32.74 -7.60
N GLU A 117 29.03 33.31 -8.69
CA GLU A 117 28.16 34.49 -8.63
C GLU A 117 26.81 34.16 -7.97
N TYR A 118 26.28 32.97 -8.25
CA TYR A 118 25.04 32.48 -7.65
C TYR A 118 25.21 32.23 -6.14
N ASP A 119 26.29 31.56 -5.72
CA ASP A 119 26.62 31.33 -4.32
C ASP A 119 26.80 32.65 -3.56
N ALA A 120 27.52 33.62 -4.14
CA ALA A 120 27.69 34.94 -3.53
C ALA A 120 26.36 35.71 -3.39
N ALA A 121 25.45 35.56 -4.37
CA ALA A 121 24.12 36.14 -4.29
C ALA A 121 23.26 35.48 -3.21
N MET A 122 23.32 34.15 -3.06
CA MET A 122 22.65 33.39 -2.01
C MET A 122 23.18 33.75 -0.62
N GLU A 123 24.50 33.81 -0.44
CA GLU A 123 25.13 34.21 0.83
C GLU A 123 24.69 35.62 1.24
N LYS A 124 24.64 36.56 0.29
CA LYS A 124 24.15 37.92 0.54
C LYS A 124 22.66 37.96 0.90
N ALA A 125 21.86 37.05 0.34
CA ALA A 125 20.47 36.88 0.71
C ALA A 125 20.27 36.17 2.06
N GLY A 126 21.34 35.57 2.62
CA GLY A 126 21.30 34.80 3.85
C GLY A 126 20.59 33.45 3.69
N ILE A 127 20.60 32.89 2.47
CA ILE A 127 19.94 31.63 2.12
C ILE A 127 21.03 30.64 1.71
N THR A 128 20.89 29.37 2.09
CA THR A 128 21.78 28.31 1.64
C THR A 128 21.18 27.52 0.47
N MET A 129 22.01 26.81 -0.29
CA MET A 129 21.53 25.89 -1.33
C MET A 129 20.58 24.83 -0.74
N ASP A 130 20.92 24.32 0.44
CA ASP A 130 20.08 23.34 1.16
C ASP A 130 18.71 23.91 1.50
N ASP A 131 18.62 25.20 1.89
CA ASP A 131 17.33 25.86 2.13
C ASP A 131 16.49 25.99 0.85
N MET A 132 17.13 26.25 -0.30
CA MET A 132 16.43 26.31 -1.59
C MET A 132 15.92 24.93 -2.02
N VAL A 133 16.76 23.90 -1.91
CA VAL A 133 16.35 22.52 -2.22
C VAL A 133 15.27 22.04 -1.26
N ALA A 134 15.38 22.34 0.04
CA ALA A 134 14.35 22.05 1.02
C ALA A 134 13.02 22.75 0.67
N ALA A 135 13.05 23.99 0.17
CA ALA A 135 11.85 24.69 -0.28
C ALA A 135 11.20 24.04 -1.51
N ILE A 136 11.99 23.46 -2.42
CA ILE A 136 11.48 22.70 -3.58
C ILE A 136 10.68 21.48 -3.09
N PHE A 137 11.23 20.73 -2.13
CA PHE A 137 10.55 19.53 -1.59
C PHE A 137 9.44 19.86 -0.60
N ALA A 138 9.51 20.98 0.12
CA ALA A 138 8.44 21.43 1.04
C ALA A 138 7.12 21.76 0.33
N GLY A 139 7.16 21.98 -0.99
CA GLY A 139 5.95 22.14 -1.81
C GLY A 139 5.21 20.84 -2.10
N VAL A 140 5.77 19.68 -1.73
CA VAL A 140 5.15 18.36 -1.93
C VAL A 140 4.25 18.04 -0.74
N ASP A 141 2.94 18.06 -0.96
CA ASP A 141 1.97 17.61 0.04
C ASP A 141 1.96 16.07 0.12
N GLU A 142 2.20 15.53 1.32
CA GLU A 142 2.29 14.09 1.57
C GLU A 142 0.96 13.38 1.28
N GLU A 143 -0.17 13.93 1.71
CA GLU A 143 -1.48 13.32 1.51
C GLU A 143 -1.88 13.36 0.04
N GLU A 144 -1.61 14.47 -0.64
CA GLU A 144 -1.86 14.60 -2.07
C GLU A 144 -0.97 13.63 -2.87
N LEU A 145 0.32 13.54 -2.52
CA LEU A 145 1.25 12.60 -3.14
C LEU A 145 0.82 11.16 -2.91
N LEU A 146 0.47 10.79 -1.68
CA LEU A 146 0.02 9.43 -1.37
C LEU A 146 -1.34 9.13 -2.01
N SER A 147 -2.25 10.11 -2.10
CA SER A 147 -3.50 9.97 -2.85
C SER A 147 -3.26 9.80 -4.34
N LEU A 148 -2.30 10.52 -4.92
CA LEU A 148 -1.89 10.39 -6.33
C LEU A 148 -1.20 9.04 -6.61
N LEU A 149 -0.42 8.55 -5.65
CA LEU A 149 0.27 7.27 -5.76
C LEU A 149 -0.69 6.10 -5.59
N THR A 150 -1.56 6.14 -4.60
CA THR A 150 -2.41 5.00 -4.22
C THR A 150 -3.82 5.08 -4.78
N GLY A 151 -4.20 6.20 -5.40
CA GLY A 151 -5.55 6.45 -5.92
C GLY A 151 -6.62 6.60 -4.83
N ARG A 152 -6.27 6.48 -3.54
CA ARG A 152 -7.22 6.45 -2.42
C ARG A 152 -6.62 7.12 -1.19
N SER A 153 -7.30 8.13 -0.64
CA SER A 153 -6.80 8.86 0.54
C SER A 153 -7.10 8.15 1.88
N ALA A 154 -7.90 7.09 1.88
CA ALA A 154 -8.51 6.56 3.10
C ALA A 154 -8.30 5.06 3.27
N ALA A 155 -8.32 4.63 4.54
CA ALA A 155 -8.39 3.23 4.91
C ALA A 155 -9.60 2.56 4.24
N ILE A 156 -9.36 1.42 3.60
CA ILE A 156 -10.39 0.57 3.00
C ILE A 156 -10.91 -0.35 4.09
N THR A 157 -12.22 -0.34 4.32
CA THR A 157 -12.87 -1.25 5.26
C THR A 157 -13.81 -2.19 4.54
N GLY A 158 -13.90 -3.42 5.00
CA GLY A 158 -14.84 -4.38 4.46
C GLY A 158 -14.91 -5.63 5.32
N TYR A 159 -15.37 -6.72 4.73
CA TYR A 159 -15.39 -8.04 5.32
C TYR A 159 -14.66 -9.02 4.42
N CYS A 160 -13.93 -9.94 5.04
CA CYS A 160 -13.26 -11.03 4.36
C CYS A 160 -13.81 -12.38 4.81
N ARG A 161 -13.83 -13.34 3.90
CA ARG A 161 -14.04 -14.75 4.21
C ARG A 161 -12.95 -15.55 3.53
N ALA A 162 -12.38 -16.50 4.25
CA ALA A 162 -11.41 -17.44 3.73
C ALA A 162 -11.99 -18.85 3.72
N GLU A 163 -11.90 -19.53 2.58
CA GLU A 163 -12.37 -20.91 2.44
C GLU A 163 -11.65 -21.63 1.30
N GLY A 164 -11.04 -22.78 1.59
CA GLY A 164 -10.49 -23.68 0.57
C GLY A 164 -9.34 -23.08 -0.24
N GLY A 165 -8.55 -22.19 0.36
CA GLY A 165 -7.49 -21.45 -0.32
C GLY A 165 -7.97 -20.28 -1.18
N GLN A 166 -9.25 -19.90 -1.07
CA GLN A 166 -9.82 -18.69 -1.66
C GLN A 166 -10.11 -17.64 -0.58
N LEU A 167 -9.81 -16.38 -0.86
CA LEU A 167 -10.13 -15.22 -0.05
C LEU A 167 -11.15 -14.38 -0.79
N TYR A 168 -12.30 -14.22 -0.16
CA TYR A 168 -13.39 -13.37 -0.61
C TYR A 168 -13.30 -12.04 0.12
N LEU A 169 -13.46 -10.93 -0.60
CA LEU A 169 -13.50 -9.58 -0.04
C LEU A 169 -14.79 -8.91 -0.48
N ALA A 170 -15.48 -8.23 0.44
CA ALA A 170 -16.69 -7.48 0.13
C ALA A 170 -16.85 -6.27 1.06
N ASP A 171 -17.69 -5.31 0.68
CA ASP A 171 -17.97 -4.13 1.49
C ASP A 171 -18.77 -4.49 2.75
N THR A 172 -19.68 -5.46 2.65
CA THR A 172 -20.50 -5.92 3.77
C THR A 172 -20.43 -7.44 3.95
N ALA A 173 -20.66 -7.90 5.18
CA ALA A 173 -20.71 -9.33 5.47
C ALA A 173 -21.81 -10.09 4.69
N ALA A 174 -22.87 -9.40 4.28
CA ALA A 174 -23.98 -10.00 3.53
C ALA A 174 -23.59 -10.31 2.07
N ASP A 175 -22.61 -9.58 1.54
CA ASP A 175 -22.17 -9.69 0.14
C ASP A 175 -21.12 -10.80 -0.06
N LEU A 176 -20.63 -11.40 1.04
CA LEU A 176 -19.75 -12.58 1.03
C LEU A 176 -20.53 -13.85 0.63
N THR A 177 -20.96 -13.89 -0.61
CA THR A 177 -21.65 -15.05 -1.23
C THR A 177 -20.64 -15.97 -1.91
N GLU A 178 -21.04 -17.17 -2.33
CA GLU A 178 -20.16 -18.10 -3.08
C GLU A 178 -19.79 -17.57 -4.48
N THR A 179 -20.53 -16.56 -4.97
CA THR A 179 -20.30 -15.90 -6.25
C THR A 179 -19.56 -14.57 -6.10
N ALA A 180 -19.14 -14.20 -4.88
CA ALA A 180 -18.33 -13.02 -4.67
C ALA A 180 -16.95 -13.22 -5.30
N ASP A 181 -16.40 -12.14 -5.84
CA ASP A 181 -15.06 -12.15 -6.40
C ASP A 181 -14.06 -12.62 -5.34
N CYS A 182 -13.14 -13.48 -5.75
CA CYS A 182 -12.18 -14.09 -4.84
C CYS A 182 -10.78 -14.08 -5.44
N LEU A 183 -9.81 -13.97 -4.55
CA LEU A 183 -8.40 -14.11 -4.85
C LEU A 183 -7.88 -15.39 -4.21
N SER A 184 -6.89 -16.00 -4.85
CA SER A 184 -6.26 -17.19 -4.27
C SER A 184 -5.35 -16.74 -3.11
N TYR A 185 -5.39 -17.47 -2.00
CA TYR A 185 -4.53 -17.17 -0.85
C TYR A 185 -3.87 -18.43 -0.29
N THR A 186 -2.67 -18.24 0.26
CA THR A 186 -2.00 -19.24 1.09
C THR A 186 -1.68 -18.63 2.44
N LEU A 187 -1.70 -19.46 3.48
CA LEU A 187 -1.37 -19.08 4.85
C LEU A 187 -0.44 -20.13 5.46
N SER A 188 0.79 -19.74 5.79
CA SER A 188 1.79 -20.60 6.43
C SER A 188 2.62 -19.78 7.41
N ASP A 189 2.74 -20.24 8.65
CA ASP A 189 3.70 -19.75 9.64
C ASP A 189 3.78 -18.21 9.76
N GLY A 190 2.61 -17.56 9.92
CA GLY A 190 2.54 -16.10 10.06
C GLY A 190 2.80 -15.33 8.76
N THR A 191 2.86 -16.02 7.62
CA THR A 191 2.93 -15.41 6.29
C THR A 191 1.68 -15.76 5.50
N MET A 192 1.05 -14.75 4.92
CA MET A 192 -0.08 -14.89 4.03
C MET A 192 0.31 -14.36 2.65
N THR A 193 0.04 -15.12 1.60
CA THR A 193 0.32 -14.68 0.22
C THR A 193 -0.97 -14.59 -0.55
N TRP A 194 -1.22 -13.44 -1.17
CA TRP A 194 -2.37 -13.21 -2.06
C TRP A 194 -1.91 -13.30 -3.50
N THR A 195 -2.61 -14.11 -4.28
CA THR A 195 -2.38 -14.29 -5.71
C THR A 195 -3.66 -14.04 -6.48
N ASP A 196 -3.51 -13.35 -7.60
CA ASP A 196 -4.62 -13.04 -8.50
C ASP A 196 -4.47 -13.84 -9.80
N ALA A 197 -4.55 -15.17 -9.70
CA ALA A 197 -4.38 -16.06 -10.85
C ALA A 197 -5.55 -15.93 -11.86
N GLN A 198 -6.70 -15.44 -11.40
CA GLN A 198 -7.91 -15.26 -12.17
C GLN A 198 -8.08 -13.82 -12.69
N GLY A 199 -7.29 -12.86 -12.20
CA GLY A 199 -7.37 -11.45 -12.60
C GLY A 199 -8.52 -10.68 -11.93
N GLU A 200 -9.15 -11.23 -10.89
CA GLU A 200 -10.32 -10.66 -10.22
C GLU A 200 -9.96 -9.48 -9.31
N LEU A 201 -8.81 -9.54 -8.63
CA LEU A 201 -8.31 -8.38 -7.89
C LEU A 201 -7.91 -7.29 -8.88
N SER A 202 -7.18 -7.66 -9.94
CA SER A 202 -6.71 -6.73 -10.96
C SER A 202 -7.86 -6.08 -11.71
N SER A 203 -8.94 -6.81 -12.04
CA SER A 203 -10.09 -6.27 -12.79
C SER A 203 -10.83 -5.15 -12.04
N GLN A 204 -10.75 -5.14 -10.70
CA GLN A 204 -11.33 -4.10 -9.84
C GLN A 204 -10.40 -2.90 -9.65
N LEU A 205 -9.13 -3.05 -10.01
CA LEU A 205 -8.11 -2.02 -9.92
C LEU A 205 -7.98 -1.28 -11.25
N THR A 206 -7.74 0.01 -11.18
CA THR A 206 -7.28 0.80 -12.33
C THR A 206 -5.93 0.28 -12.82
N GLU A 207 -5.57 0.55 -14.09
CA GLU A 207 -4.25 0.17 -14.63
C GLU A 207 -3.10 0.68 -13.73
N GLN A 208 -3.28 1.86 -13.14
CA GLN A 208 -2.32 2.48 -12.22
C GLN A 208 -2.20 1.70 -10.91
N GLU A 209 -3.32 1.25 -10.33
CA GLU A 209 -3.32 0.43 -9.11
C GLU A 209 -2.76 -0.98 -9.38
N GLN A 210 -2.99 -1.56 -10.56
CA GLN A 210 -2.44 -2.86 -10.96
C GLN A 210 -0.91 -2.85 -11.09
N GLU A 211 -0.34 -1.74 -11.59
CA GLU A 211 1.12 -1.58 -11.66
C GLU A 211 1.79 -1.55 -10.28
N LEU A 212 1.05 -1.08 -9.27
CA LEU A 212 1.52 -0.91 -7.89
C LEU A 212 1.28 -2.16 -7.03
N LEU A 213 0.10 -2.77 -7.15
CA LEU A 213 -0.30 -3.96 -6.40
C LEU A 213 0.03 -5.23 -7.19
N ARG A 214 1.30 -5.39 -7.57
CA ARG A 214 1.75 -6.60 -8.30
C ARG A 214 1.68 -7.82 -7.40
N VAL A 215 0.80 -8.75 -7.74
CA VAL A 215 0.75 -10.07 -7.12
C VAL A 215 1.98 -10.91 -7.52
N PRO A 216 2.49 -11.77 -6.63
CA PRO A 216 1.98 -12.10 -5.30
C PRO A 216 2.23 -11.01 -4.25
N LEU A 217 1.18 -10.60 -3.52
CA LEU A 217 1.35 -9.75 -2.34
C LEU A 217 1.66 -10.65 -1.14
N THR A 218 2.79 -10.39 -0.48
CA THR A 218 3.22 -11.14 0.70
C THR A 218 3.00 -10.33 1.95
N TRP A 219 2.18 -10.88 2.84
CA TRP A 219 1.76 -10.29 4.10
C TRP A 219 2.43 -11.05 5.26
N THR A 220 3.02 -10.32 6.19
CA THR A 220 3.63 -10.88 7.40
C THR A 220 2.81 -10.47 8.61
N LYS A 221 2.46 -11.43 9.47
CA LYS A 221 1.74 -11.18 10.70
C LYS A 221 2.65 -10.42 11.67
N GLN A 222 2.15 -9.32 12.22
CA GLN A 222 2.84 -8.64 13.31
C GLN A 222 2.74 -9.47 14.58
N GLU A 223 3.86 -9.63 15.28
CA GLU A 223 3.84 -10.23 16.62
C GLU A 223 3.10 -9.29 17.56
N GLU A 224 2.03 -9.78 18.20
CA GLU A 224 1.38 -9.05 19.28
C GLU A 224 2.39 -8.90 20.42
N SER A 225 2.85 -7.68 20.67
CA SER A 225 3.68 -7.38 21.83
C SER A 225 2.87 -7.72 23.09
N LYS A 226 3.29 -8.79 23.77
CA LYS A 226 2.69 -9.29 25.01
C LYS A 226 2.90 -8.35 26.19
#